data_AF-A0A5E9ATR5-F1
#
_entry.id   AF-A0A5E9ATR5-F1
#
_cell.length_a   1.000
_cell.length_b   1.000
_cell.length_c   1.000
_cell.angle_alpha   90.00
_cell.angle_beta   90.00
_cell.angle_gamma   90.00
#
_symmetry.space_group_name_H-M   'P 1'
#
loop_
_entity.id
_entity.type
_entity.pdbx_description
1 polymer ?
#
loop_
_entity_poly.entity_id
_entity_poly.type
_entity_poly.pdbx_seq_one_letter_code
_entity_poly.pdbx_strand_id
1 'polypeptide(L)'
;MAKPRQLAAKCVALRLGAAILAMPAADALADNVVPDDQIVQGSLCVGFDCVNNESFGFNTIVVKENNTRIYFDDTSTNAGYAANDWALIANDSASGGANYFGIQDATSTKMVFRVDAGAPENSVYVNSFGNLGLGTSSPALGLQITRSDTPGIRLEQTSAGGFTAQTWDVGGNEANFFIRDTTNGNRLPFRIRPGAPTSSLDIAANGNVGLGTASPDSKLHVYG
;
A
#
# COMPACT_ATOMS: atom_id res chain seq x y z
N MET A 1 50.71 -67.18 69.02
CA MET A 1 50.26 -68.31 68.17
C MET A 1 48.81 -68.61 68.54
N ALA A 2 47.86 -67.97 67.83
CA ALA A 2 46.43 -68.32 67.80
C ALA A 2 45.85 -67.63 66.55
N LYS A 3 45.24 -68.43 65.66
CA LYS A 3 44.58 -68.02 64.42
C LYS A 3 43.05 -68.20 64.61
N PRO A 4 42.18 -67.72 63.70
CA PRO A 4 41.37 -66.50 63.81
C PRO A 4 39.86 -66.77 63.98
N ARG A 5 39.04 -65.72 64.17
CA ARG A 5 37.58 -65.79 63.91
C ARG A 5 37.19 -64.74 62.87
N GLN A 6 36.66 -65.24 61.75
CA GLN A 6 36.12 -64.48 60.63
C GLN A 6 34.83 -63.75 61.05
N LEU A 7 34.72 -62.46 60.73
CA LEU A 7 33.41 -61.82 60.52
C LEU A 7 33.32 -61.40 59.05
N ALA A 8 32.29 -61.93 58.39
CA ALA A 8 32.00 -61.74 56.99
C ALA A 8 31.55 -60.29 56.70
N ALA A 9 32.14 -59.70 55.66
CA ALA A 9 31.72 -58.44 55.08
C ALA A 9 30.37 -58.60 54.38
N LYS A 10 29.35 -57.85 54.79
CA LYS A 10 28.17 -57.60 53.96
C LYS A 10 28.41 -56.34 53.13
N CYS A 11 28.84 -56.55 51.89
CA CYS A 11 28.88 -55.52 50.86
C CYS A 11 27.44 -55.19 50.47
N VAL A 12 26.91 -54.05 50.93
CA VAL A 12 25.67 -53.48 50.39
C VAL A 12 26.06 -52.74 49.11
N ALA A 13 25.85 -53.38 47.96
CA ALA A 13 25.98 -52.73 46.67
C ALA A 13 24.81 -51.76 46.49
N LEU A 14 25.03 -50.48 46.83
CA LEU A 14 24.11 -49.41 46.48
C LEU A 14 24.17 -49.21 44.96
N ARG A 15 23.23 -49.80 44.23
CA ARG A 15 23.04 -49.51 42.80
C ARG A 15 22.47 -48.10 42.69
N LEU A 16 23.32 -47.10 42.48
CA LEU A 16 22.89 -45.84 41.89
C LEU A 16 22.47 -46.13 40.45
N GLY A 17 21.17 -46.35 40.24
CA GLY A 17 20.58 -46.29 38.92
C GLY A 17 20.68 -44.85 38.43
N ALA A 18 21.55 -44.59 37.46
CA ALA A 18 21.58 -43.31 36.77
C ALA A 18 20.28 -43.16 35.97
N ALA A 19 19.30 -42.48 36.55
CA ALA A 19 18.16 -41.97 35.80
C ALA A 19 18.67 -40.82 34.93
N ILE A 20 18.93 -41.10 33.65
CA ILE A 20 19.11 -40.06 32.64
C ILE A 20 17.75 -39.40 32.47
N LEU A 21 17.51 -38.31 33.19
CA LEU A 21 16.43 -37.39 32.85
C LEU A 21 16.75 -36.85 31.46
N ALA A 22 16.03 -37.32 30.44
CA ALA A 22 15.99 -36.66 29.15
C ALA A 22 15.36 -35.28 29.37
N MET A 23 16.19 -34.28 29.60
CA MET A 23 15.75 -32.89 29.50
C MET A 23 15.27 -32.69 28.07
N PRO A 24 14.09 -32.08 27.84
CA PRO A 24 13.70 -31.71 26.50
C PRO A 24 14.80 -30.80 25.96
N ALA A 25 15.34 -31.13 24.79
CA ALA A 25 16.27 -30.25 24.11
C ALA A 25 15.54 -28.92 23.89
N ALA A 26 15.92 -27.90 24.64
CA ALA A 26 15.50 -26.55 24.33
C ALA A 26 16.14 -26.19 22.99
N ASP A 27 15.35 -25.70 22.04
CA ASP A 27 15.88 -25.16 20.80
C ASP A 27 16.88 -24.06 21.17
N ALA A 28 18.14 -24.25 20.78
CA ALA A 28 19.14 -23.21 20.94
C ALA A 28 18.81 -22.09 19.96
N LEU A 29 18.31 -20.95 20.47
CA LEU A 29 18.14 -19.73 19.69
C LEU A 29 19.51 -19.09 19.50
N ALA A 30 20.24 -19.51 18.48
CA ALA A 30 21.50 -18.91 18.07
C ALA A 30 21.22 -17.87 16.98
N ASP A 31 21.32 -16.60 17.35
CA ASP A 31 21.20 -15.50 16.40
C ASP A 31 22.55 -15.24 15.72
N ASN A 32 22.51 -14.99 14.41
CA ASN A 32 23.66 -14.44 13.70
C ASN A 32 23.63 -12.92 13.84
N VAL A 33 24.45 -12.38 14.75
CA VAL A 33 24.60 -10.94 14.93
C VAL A 33 25.91 -10.49 14.27
N VAL A 34 25.79 -9.61 13.27
CA VAL A 34 26.94 -8.90 12.68
C VAL A 34 26.94 -7.49 13.28
N PRO A 35 27.85 -7.15 14.21
CA PRO A 35 27.82 -5.88 14.94
C PRO A 35 28.35 -4.68 14.12
N ASP A 36 28.42 -4.83 12.80
CA ASP A 36 28.95 -3.86 11.83
C ASP A 36 28.18 -4.01 10.49
N ASP A 37 28.53 -3.19 9.50
CA ASP A 37 27.93 -3.21 8.17
C ASP A 37 28.09 -4.60 7.50
N GLN A 38 26.97 -5.18 7.04
CA GLN A 38 26.99 -6.43 6.28
C GLN A 38 26.90 -6.17 4.77
N ILE A 39 27.97 -6.50 4.04
CA ILE A 39 27.98 -6.49 2.57
C ILE A 39 27.77 -7.91 2.05
N VAL A 40 26.66 -8.15 1.37
CA VAL A 40 26.38 -9.41 0.66
C VAL A 40 26.69 -9.22 -0.83
N GLN A 41 27.75 -9.86 -1.32
CA GLN A 41 28.04 -9.93 -2.76
C GLN A 41 27.24 -11.08 -3.38
N GLY A 42 26.25 -10.75 -4.22
CA GLY A 42 25.31 -11.72 -4.80
C GLY A 42 23.87 -11.39 -4.39
N SER A 43 23.18 -12.35 -3.78
CA SER A 43 21.78 -12.19 -3.38
C SER A 43 21.53 -12.72 -1.96
N LEU A 44 20.52 -12.15 -1.30
CA LEU A 44 20.06 -12.55 0.05
C LEU A 44 18.65 -13.14 -0.03
N CYS A 45 18.43 -14.28 0.64
CA CYS A 45 17.09 -14.81 0.88
C CYS A 45 16.74 -14.65 2.37
N VAL A 46 15.56 -14.12 2.67
CA VAL A 46 15.04 -13.97 4.04
C VAL A 46 13.66 -14.60 4.15
N GLY A 47 13.44 -15.39 5.21
CA GLY A 47 12.15 -16.01 5.51
C GLY A 47 12.20 -17.54 5.54
N PHE A 48 11.19 -18.13 6.14
CA PHE A 48 11.05 -19.56 6.42
C PHE A 48 11.13 -20.45 5.18
N ASP A 49 10.71 -19.93 4.02
CA ASP A 49 10.65 -20.71 2.77
C ASP A 49 11.92 -20.60 1.91
N CYS A 50 12.99 -19.97 2.42
CA CYS A 50 14.30 -19.97 1.78
C CYS A 50 14.96 -21.36 1.84
N VAL A 51 15.61 -21.77 0.76
CA VAL A 51 16.24 -23.10 0.66
C VAL A 51 17.73 -23.04 0.33
N ASN A 52 18.43 -24.14 0.63
CA ASN A 52 19.81 -24.30 0.18
C ASN A 52 19.88 -24.39 -1.35
N ASN A 53 20.89 -23.77 -1.96
CA ASN A 53 21.01 -23.58 -3.41
C ASN A 53 19.83 -22.82 -4.05
N GLU A 54 19.32 -21.79 -3.37
CA GLU A 54 18.27 -20.91 -3.89
C GLU A 54 18.64 -20.32 -5.26
N SER A 55 17.66 -20.28 -6.18
CA SER A 55 17.82 -19.62 -7.47
C SER A 55 17.28 -18.20 -7.41
N PHE A 56 18.17 -17.23 -7.56
CA PHE A 56 17.81 -15.82 -7.39
C PHE A 56 17.37 -15.11 -8.69
N GLY A 57 17.73 -15.65 -9.84
CA GLY A 57 17.55 -14.96 -11.12
C GLY A 57 18.24 -13.59 -11.12
N PHE A 58 17.49 -12.53 -11.39
CA PHE A 58 17.97 -11.15 -11.33
C PHE A 58 17.66 -10.44 -10.00
N ASN A 59 17.07 -11.14 -9.02
CA ASN A 59 16.73 -10.54 -7.73
C ASN A 59 17.95 -10.49 -6.82
N THR A 60 18.20 -9.33 -6.21
CA THR A 60 19.24 -9.14 -5.20
C THR A 60 18.76 -9.51 -3.81
N ILE A 61 17.47 -9.30 -3.50
CA ILE A 61 16.83 -9.72 -2.24
C ILE A 61 15.55 -10.46 -2.58
N VAL A 62 15.37 -11.65 -2.00
CA VAL A 62 14.15 -12.44 -2.09
C VAL A 62 13.63 -12.67 -0.68
N VAL A 63 12.40 -12.22 -0.41
CA VAL A 63 11.72 -12.49 0.87
C VAL A 63 10.69 -13.59 0.61
N LYS A 64 10.78 -14.71 1.33
CA LYS A 64 9.96 -15.91 1.06
C LYS A 64 9.25 -16.37 2.32
N GLU A 65 7.93 -16.22 2.31
CA GLU A 65 6.98 -16.72 3.30
C GLU A 65 5.55 -16.49 2.76
N ASN A 66 4.53 -16.94 3.48
CA ASN A 66 3.13 -16.70 3.10
C ASN A 66 2.72 -15.20 3.19
N ASN A 67 3.37 -14.41 4.05
CA ASN A 67 2.98 -13.02 4.33
C ASN A 67 4.20 -12.14 4.64
N THR A 68 4.95 -11.80 3.60
CA THR A 68 6.23 -11.10 3.74
C THR A 68 6.07 -9.63 4.10
N ARG A 69 6.94 -9.13 4.98
CA ARG A 69 7.00 -7.73 5.42
C ARG A 69 8.43 -7.24 5.45
N ILE A 70 8.64 -5.96 5.16
CA ILE A 70 9.84 -5.23 5.58
C ILE A 70 9.34 -4.19 6.57
N TYR A 71 9.73 -4.34 7.84
CA TYR A 71 9.33 -3.46 8.94
C TYR A 71 10.41 -2.43 9.22
N PHE A 72 10.01 -1.18 9.36
CA PHE A 72 10.85 -0.08 9.78
C PHE A 72 10.41 0.31 11.19
N ASP A 73 11.18 -0.14 12.17
CA ASP A 73 11.00 0.15 13.60
C ASP A 73 11.75 1.43 13.95
N ASP A 74 11.03 2.52 14.23
CA ASP A 74 11.64 3.75 14.72
C ASP A 74 11.84 3.65 16.24
N THR A 75 13.07 3.41 16.65
CA THR A 75 13.42 3.25 18.07
C THR A 75 13.78 4.57 18.74
N SER A 76 13.51 5.73 18.12
CA SER A 76 13.93 7.01 18.67
C SER A 76 13.11 7.39 19.91
N THR A 77 13.79 7.67 21.01
CA THR A 77 13.18 8.07 22.29
C THR A 77 13.36 9.55 22.60
N ASN A 78 14.20 10.25 21.82
CA ASN A 78 14.57 11.62 22.09
C ASN A 78 13.55 12.58 21.49
N ALA A 79 13.19 13.62 22.25
CA ALA A 79 12.30 14.66 21.77
C ALA A 79 12.88 15.34 20.51
N GLY A 80 12.04 15.51 19.49
CA GLY A 80 12.40 16.18 18.23
C GLY A 80 12.66 15.25 17.04
N TYR A 81 12.73 13.94 17.26
CA TYR A 81 12.76 12.94 16.19
C TYR A 81 11.34 12.46 15.85
N ALA A 82 11.14 12.07 14.59
CA ALA A 82 9.94 11.32 14.22
C ALA A 82 10.00 9.93 14.89
N ALA A 83 8.86 9.36 15.26
CA ALA A 83 8.76 8.07 15.95
C ALA A 83 7.71 7.15 15.31
N ASN A 84 7.50 7.32 13.99
CA ASN A 84 6.47 6.57 13.27
C ASN A 84 7.09 5.36 12.60
N ASP A 85 6.50 4.20 12.87
CA ASP A 85 6.88 2.94 12.28
C ASP A 85 6.19 2.75 10.93
N TRP A 86 6.87 2.07 10.02
CA TRP A 86 6.36 1.81 8.67
C TRP A 86 6.53 0.35 8.30
N ALA A 87 5.72 -0.13 7.37
CA ALA A 87 5.94 -1.44 6.76
C ALA A 87 5.68 -1.42 5.25
N LEU A 88 6.55 -2.12 4.51
CA LEU A 88 6.21 -2.61 3.17
C LEU A 88 5.51 -3.95 3.32
N ILE A 89 4.35 -4.07 2.70
CA ILE A 89 3.44 -5.21 2.87
C ILE A 89 3.15 -5.85 1.52
N ALA A 90 3.34 -7.17 1.43
CA ALA A 90 2.82 -7.98 0.34
C ALA A 90 1.85 -9.04 0.89
N ASN A 91 0.59 -8.98 0.44
CA ASN A 91 -0.53 -9.84 0.82
C ASN A 91 -0.93 -9.76 2.30
N ASP A 92 -2.20 -10.03 2.61
CA ASP A 92 -2.65 -10.22 3.99
C ASP A 92 -2.09 -11.51 4.61
N SER A 93 -2.03 -11.54 5.95
CA SER A 93 -1.56 -12.71 6.71
C SER A 93 -2.64 -13.76 6.96
N ALA A 94 -3.91 -13.38 6.90
CA ALA A 94 -5.03 -14.30 7.10
C ALA A 94 -5.23 -15.22 5.90
N SER A 95 -5.62 -16.48 6.16
CA SER A 95 -6.04 -17.39 5.10
C SER A 95 -7.23 -16.81 4.33
N GLY A 96 -7.11 -16.72 3.00
CA GLY A 96 -8.11 -16.08 2.14
C GLY A 96 -8.15 -14.55 2.23
N GLY A 97 -7.13 -13.93 2.83
CA GLY A 97 -6.98 -12.48 2.90
C GLY A 97 -6.71 -11.83 1.54
N ALA A 98 -6.65 -10.50 1.51
CA ALA A 98 -6.47 -9.76 0.28
C ALA A 98 -5.06 -9.90 -0.30
N ASN A 99 -4.98 -9.80 -1.64
CA ASN A 99 -3.73 -9.86 -2.41
C ASN A 99 -3.38 -8.45 -2.92
N TYR A 100 -2.27 -7.89 -2.46
CA TYR A 100 -1.85 -6.52 -2.75
C TYR A 100 -0.38 -6.28 -2.38
N PHE A 101 0.15 -5.18 -2.89
CA PHE A 101 1.35 -4.54 -2.35
C PHE A 101 0.99 -3.18 -1.74
N GLY A 102 1.60 -2.80 -0.61
CA GLY A 102 1.29 -1.52 0.01
C GLY A 102 2.30 -1.02 1.03
N ILE A 103 2.10 0.24 1.41
CA ILE A 103 2.83 0.95 2.47
C ILE A 103 1.85 1.17 3.60
N GLN A 104 2.21 0.67 4.79
CA GLN A 104 1.44 0.83 6.01
C GLN A 104 2.16 1.79 6.94
N ASP A 105 1.42 2.76 7.48
CA ASP A 105 1.77 3.40 8.75
C ASP A 105 1.51 2.36 9.85
N ALA A 106 2.59 1.74 10.33
CA ALA A 106 2.50 0.61 11.24
C ALA A 106 2.12 1.05 12.65
N THR A 107 2.51 2.27 13.06
CA THR A 107 2.09 2.86 14.34
C THR A 107 0.57 3.00 14.42
N SER A 108 -0.08 3.48 13.35
CA SER A 108 -1.54 3.62 13.33
C SER A 108 -2.28 2.45 12.66
N THR A 109 -1.55 1.44 12.17
CA THR A 109 -2.03 0.28 11.39
C THR A 109 -2.79 0.63 10.11
N LYS A 110 -2.62 1.85 9.59
CA LYS A 110 -3.33 2.33 8.40
C LYS A 110 -2.55 2.07 7.13
N MET A 111 -3.21 1.46 6.15
CA MET A 111 -2.67 1.39 4.78
C MET A 111 -2.73 2.78 4.14
N VAL A 112 -1.58 3.42 3.98
CA VAL A 112 -1.49 4.77 3.38
C VAL A 112 -1.40 4.72 1.86
N PHE A 113 -0.86 3.63 1.32
CA PHE A 113 -0.82 3.35 -0.11
C PHE A 113 -1.01 1.85 -0.33
N ARG A 114 -1.79 1.50 -1.35
CA ARG A 114 -2.09 0.11 -1.69
C ARG A 114 -2.36 -0.01 -3.19
N VAL A 115 -1.81 -1.06 -3.79
CA VAL A 115 -2.10 -1.52 -5.15
C VAL A 115 -2.55 -2.97 -5.04
N ASP A 116 -3.82 -3.22 -5.35
CA ASP A 116 -4.36 -4.57 -5.39
C ASP A 116 -3.77 -5.39 -6.53
N ALA A 117 -3.57 -6.69 -6.30
CA ALA A 117 -3.14 -7.59 -7.35
C ALA A 117 -4.16 -7.63 -8.49
N GLY A 118 -3.66 -7.57 -9.72
CA GLY A 118 -4.48 -7.47 -10.92
C GLY A 118 -4.81 -6.02 -11.32
N ALA A 119 -4.37 -5.01 -10.57
CA ALA A 119 -4.39 -3.63 -11.05
C ALA A 119 -3.68 -3.54 -12.42
N PRO A 120 -4.31 -2.92 -13.45
CA PRO A 120 -3.70 -2.81 -14.77
C PRO A 120 -2.41 -2.00 -14.77
N GLU A 121 -1.61 -2.15 -15.82
CA GLU A 121 -0.44 -1.32 -16.06
C GLU A 121 -0.83 0.16 -16.05
N ASN A 122 0.04 1.01 -15.49
CA ASN A 122 -0.16 2.45 -15.41
C ASN A 122 -1.42 2.88 -14.64
N SER A 123 -1.92 2.03 -13.71
CA SER A 123 -3.02 2.39 -12.79
C SER A 123 -2.74 3.71 -12.06
N VAL A 124 -1.49 3.90 -11.62
CA VAL A 124 -0.91 5.16 -11.16
C VAL A 124 0.48 5.26 -11.78
N TYR A 125 0.74 6.31 -12.56
CA TYR A 125 2.02 6.56 -13.19
C TYR A 125 2.43 8.00 -12.98
N VAL A 126 3.68 8.25 -12.57
CA VAL A 126 4.24 9.60 -12.49
C VAL A 126 5.40 9.69 -13.46
N ASN A 127 5.31 10.58 -14.45
CA ASN A 127 6.36 10.73 -15.47
C ASN A 127 7.54 11.58 -14.97
N SER A 128 8.60 11.69 -15.76
CA SER A 128 9.80 12.48 -15.42
C SER A 128 9.58 13.99 -15.32
N PHE A 129 8.42 14.49 -15.76
CA PHE A 129 8.01 15.90 -15.62
C PHE A 129 7.16 16.12 -14.36
N GLY A 130 6.85 15.07 -13.59
CA GLY A 130 5.99 15.14 -12.41
C GLY A 130 4.49 15.06 -12.71
N ASN A 131 4.10 14.71 -13.94
CA ASN A 131 2.68 14.55 -14.29
C ASN A 131 2.14 13.21 -13.82
N LEU A 132 0.91 13.21 -13.26
CA LEU A 132 0.18 12.03 -12.84
C LEU A 132 -0.71 11.48 -13.96
N GLY A 133 -0.43 10.25 -14.39
CA GLY A 133 -1.26 9.45 -15.28
C GLY A 133 -2.07 8.42 -14.50
N LEU A 134 -3.38 8.36 -14.76
CA LEU A 134 -4.26 7.28 -14.33
C LEU A 134 -4.71 6.50 -15.59
N GLY A 135 -4.15 5.32 -15.79
CA GLY A 135 -4.37 4.48 -16.98
C GLY A 135 -3.54 4.88 -18.21
N THR A 136 -2.46 5.64 -18.03
CA THR A 136 -1.54 6.05 -19.12
C THR A 136 -0.13 6.24 -18.61
N SER A 137 0.86 5.79 -19.40
CA SER A 137 2.30 6.02 -19.18
C SER A 137 2.82 7.31 -19.84
N SER A 138 1.97 8.04 -20.57
CA SER A 138 2.36 9.27 -21.28
C SER A 138 1.40 10.43 -20.98
N PRO A 139 1.26 10.85 -19.70
CA PRO A 139 0.41 11.98 -19.36
C PRO A 139 0.94 13.29 -19.96
N ALA A 140 0.13 13.94 -20.80
CA ALA A 140 0.46 15.19 -21.51
C ALA A 140 0.19 16.46 -20.68
N LEU A 141 -0.54 16.34 -19.58
CA LEU A 141 -0.86 17.40 -18.62
C LEU A 141 -0.54 16.93 -17.20
N GLY A 142 -0.50 17.85 -16.23
CA GLY A 142 -0.18 17.55 -14.83
C GLY A 142 -1.02 16.43 -14.22
N LEU A 143 -2.26 16.26 -14.69
CA LEU A 143 -3.11 15.09 -14.45
C LEU A 143 -3.74 14.64 -15.77
N GLN A 144 -3.63 13.36 -16.11
CA GLN A 144 -4.35 12.74 -17.22
C GLN A 144 -5.03 11.44 -16.79
N ILE A 145 -6.35 11.36 -17.01
CA ILE A 145 -7.15 10.15 -16.78
C ILE A 145 -7.51 9.56 -18.14
N THR A 146 -7.04 8.35 -18.42
CA THR A 146 -7.29 7.67 -19.71
C THR A 146 -8.14 6.43 -19.46
N ARG A 147 -9.34 6.39 -20.05
CA ARG A 147 -10.28 5.26 -20.00
C ARG A 147 -10.90 5.06 -21.37
N SER A 148 -11.36 3.85 -21.68
CA SER A 148 -12.03 3.54 -22.95
C SER A 148 -13.40 4.18 -23.07
N ASP A 149 -14.04 4.51 -21.95
CA ASP A 149 -15.33 5.17 -21.89
C ASP A 149 -15.38 6.06 -20.65
N THR A 150 -15.86 7.29 -20.84
CA THR A 150 -16.22 8.27 -19.80
C THR A 150 -15.16 8.42 -18.69
N PRO A 151 -13.94 8.89 -18.99
CA PRO A 151 -13.02 9.36 -17.95
C PRO A 151 -13.67 10.46 -17.11
N GLY A 152 -13.46 10.41 -15.81
CA GLY A 152 -14.04 11.36 -14.88
C GLY A 152 -13.42 11.30 -13.50
N ILE A 153 -13.83 12.25 -12.67
CA ILE A 153 -13.43 12.42 -11.28
C ILE A 153 -14.69 12.45 -10.43
N ARG A 154 -14.69 11.70 -9.33
CA ARG A 154 -15.76 11.72 -8.33
C ARG A 154 -15.34 12.55 -7.12
N LEU A 155 -16.23 13.40 -6.67
CA LEU A 155 -16.17 14.11 -5.39
C LEU A 155 -17.28 13.57 -4.50
N GLU A 156 -16.92 12.84 -3.45
CA GLU A 156 -17.86 12.18 -2.55
C GLU A 156 -17.74 12.75 -1.14
N GLN A 157 -18.83 13.36 -0.66
CA GLN A 157 -19.04 13.71 0.74
C GLN A 157 -19.93 12.65 1.38
N THR A 158 -19.41 11.97 2.40
CA THR A 158 -20.18 11.03 3.22
C THR A 158 -20.80 11.74 4.41
N SER A 159 -21.72 11.06 5.11
CA SER A 159 -22.33 11.59 6.34
C SER A 159 -21.48 11.38 7.60
N ALA A 160 -20.27 10.82 7.49
CA ALA A 160 -19.41 10.51 8.64
C ALA A 160 -19.01 11.75 9.45
N GLY A 161 -18.96 12.93 8.81
CA GLY A 161 -18.70 14.21 9.45
C GLY A 161 -19.94 14.95 9.97
N GLY A 162 -21.13 14.34 9.94
CA GLY A 162 -22.38 14.99 10.36
C GLY A 162 -23.04 15.91 9.32
N PHE A 163 -22.49 15.98 8.10
CA PHE A 163 -23.08 16.71 6.98
C PHE A 163 -23.97 15.79 6.14
N THR A 164 -24.95 16.36 5.42
CA THR A 164 -25.73 15.60 4.44
C THR A 164 -24.81 15.04 3.36
N ALA A 165 -24.90 13.74 3.07
CA ALA A 165 -24.10 13.13 2.03
C ALA A 165 -24.41 13.74 0.66
N GLN A 166 -23.38 13.95 -0.15
CA GLN A 166 -23.50 14.51 -1.49
C GLN A 166 -22.38 13.98 -2.38
N THR A 167 -22.70 13.52 -3.58
CA THR A 167 -21.72 13.00 -4.54
C THR A 167 -21.88 13.66 -5.90
N TRP A 168 -20.76 14.12 -6.46
CA TRP A 168 -20.66 14.77 -7.75
C TRP A 168 -19.64 14.07 -8.63
N ASP A 169 -19.98 13.87 -9.90
CA ASP A 169 -19.00 13.46 -10.91
C ASP A 169 -18.75 14.61 -11.89
N VAL A 170 -17.49 14.84 -12.26
CA VAL A 170 -17.08 15.62 -13.43
C VAL A 170 -16.54 14.63 -14.45
N GLY A 171 -17.13 14.59 -15.65
CA GLY A 171 -16.74 13.61 -16.66
C GLY A 171 -16.91 14.12 -18.08
N GLY A 172 -16.30 13.41 -19.01
CA GLY A 172 -16.40 13.71 -20.44
C GLY A 172 -16.27 12.46 -21.29
N ASN A 173 -17.05 12.39 -22.37
CA ASN A 173 -16.99 11.33 -23.38
C ASN A 173 -17.46 11.86 -24.74
N GLU A 174 -17.62 10.96 -25.71
CA GLU A 174 -18.07 11.27 -27.06
C GLU A 174 -19.50 11.84 -27.14
N ALA A 175 -20.28 11.77 -26.05
CA ALA A 175 -21.63 12.29 -25.99
C ALA A 175 -21.73 13.66 -25.30
N ASN A 176 -20.86 13.99 -24.34
CA ASN A 176 -20.81 15.28 -23.64
C ASN A 176 -19.67 15.41 -22.62
N PHE A 177 -19.35 16.66 -22.27
CA PHE A 177 -18.73 17.03 -21.00
C PHE A 177 -19.82 17.42 -19.99
N PHE A 178 -19.69 17.05 -18.72
CA PHE A 178 -20.76 17.24 -17.75
C PHE A 178 -20.33 17.35 -16.28
N ILE A 179 -21.23 17.94 -15.48
CA ILE A 179 -21.28 17.82 -14.02
C ILE A 179 -22.54 17.04 -13.66
N ARG A 180 -22.39 15.94 -12.92
CA ARG A 180 -23.48 15.02 -12.54
C ARG A 180 -23.67 14.97 -11.03
N ASP A 181 -24.88 15.23 -10.56
CA ASP A 181 -25.31 14.92 -9.18
C ASP A 181 -25.74 13.44 -9.13
N THR A 182 -24.94 12.59 -8.49
CA THR A 182 -25.27 11.17 -8.34
C THR A 182 -26.05 10.87 -7.05
N THR A 183 -26.22 11.84 -6.15
CA THR A 183 -26.95 11.66 -4.88
C THR A 183 -28.44 11.40 -5.13
N ASN A 184 -29.04 12.12 -6.08
CA ASN A 184 -30.49 12.18 -6.26
C ASN A 184 -30.94 11.95 -7.71
N GLY A 185 -30.51 10.83 -8.31
CA GLY A 185 -31.02 10.37 -9.59
C GLY A 185 -30.19 10.79 -10.81
N ASN A 186 -28.87 10.92 -10.67
CA ASN A 186 -27.93 11.13 -11.78
C ASN A 186 -28.26 12.35 -12.65
N ARG A 187 -28.69 13.45 -12.01
CA ARG A 187 -29.07 14.68 -12.71
C ARG A 187 -27.82 15.34 -13.29
N LEU A 188 -27.96 15.95 -14.46
CA LEU A 188 -26.88 16.62 -15.18
C LEU A 188 -27.16 18.12 -15.25
N PRO A 189 -27.01 18.87 -14.14
CA PRO A 189 -27.30 20.30 -14.12
C PRO A 189 -26.41 21.12 -15.05
N PHE A 190 -25.25 20.58 -15.44
CA PHE A 190 -24.38 21.17 -16.46
C PHE A 190 -23.97 20.13 -17.49
N ARG A 191 -24.13 20.47 -18.77
CA ARG A 191 -23.75 19.61 -19.89
C ARG A 191 -23.37 20.45 -21.10
N ILE A 192 -22.19 20.19 -21.67
CA ILE A 192 -21.76 20.68 -22.98
C ILE A 192 -21.73 19.50 -23.94
N ARG A 193 -22.47 19.59 -25.05
CA ARG A 193 -22.44 18.57 -26.11
C ARG A 193 -21.21 18.76 -27.02
N PRO A 194 -20.67 17.68 -27.61
CA PRO A 194 -19.63 17.78 -28.61
C PRO A 194 -20.07 18.70 -29.76
N GLY A 195 -19.15 19.55 -30.22
CA GLY A 195 -19.43 20.50 -31.30
C GLY A 195 -20.15 21.78 -30.87
N ALA A 196 -20.37 22.03 -29.57
CA ALA A 196 -20.81 23.34 -29.09
C ALA A 196 -19.81 24.42 -29.55
N PRO A 197 -20.26 25.51 -30.20
CA PRO A 197 -19.37 26.56 -30.68
C PRO A 197 -18.58 27.24 -29.56
N THR A 198 -17.42 27.80 -29.90
CA THR A 198 -16.65 28.69 -29.01
C THR A 198 -17.57 29.77 -28.43
N SER A 199 -17.43 30.03 -27.13
CA SER A 199 -18.23 31.03 -26.41
C SER A 199 -19.75 30.81 -26.44
N SER A 200 -20.19 29.55 -26.55
CA SER A 200 -21.60 29.18 -26.28
C SER A 200 -22.06 29.62 -24.88
N LEU A 201 -21.15 29.57 -23.90
CA LEU A 201 -21.24 30.24 -22.60
C LEU A 201 -19.84 30.78 -22.30
N ASP A 202 -19.74 32.10 -22.10
CA ASP A 202 -18.47 32.80 -21.88
C ASP A 202 -18.61 33.80 -20.74
N ILE A 203 -17.56 33.97 -19.95
CA ILE A 203 -17.49 35.00 -18.91
C ILE A 203 -16.29 35.88 -19.25
N ALA A 204 -16.58 37.08 -19.74
CA ALA A 204 -15.56 38.02 -20.17
C ALA A 204 -14.74 38.53 -18.97
N ALA A 205 -13.55 39.08 -19.24
CA ALA A 205 -12.63 39.57 -18.19
C ALA A 205 -13.23 40.67 -17.29
N ASN A 206 -14.28 41.36 -17.74
CA ASN A 206 -15.03 42.34 -16.97
C ASN A 206 -16.19 41.75 -16.15
N GLY A 207 -16.34 40.42 -16.14
CA GLY A 207 -17.36 39.66 -15.44
C GLY A 207 -18.72 39.58 -16.14
N ASN A 208 -18.86 40.12 -17.35
CA ASN A 208 -20.09 40.00 -18.13
C ASN A 208 -20.22 38.58 -18.72
N VAL A 209 -21.45 38.06 -18.81
CA VAL A 209 -21.73 36.72 -19.35
C VAL A 209 -22.23 36.83 -20.79
N GLY A 210 -21.59 36.13 -21.70
CA GLY A 210 -22.00 35.97 -23.09
C GLY A 210 -22.61 34.59 -23.33
N LEU A 211 -23.72 34.54 -24.06
CA LEU A 211 -24.27 33.32 -24.65
C LEU A 211 -24.18 33.46 -26.17
N GLY A 212 -23.20 32.78 -26.78
CA GLY A 212 -22.91 32.89 -28.22
C GLY A 212 -21.92 33.99 -28.60
N THR A 213 -21.30 34.69 -27.63
CA THR A 213 -20.29 35.74 -27.88
C THR A 213 -19.26 35.81 -26.76
N ALA A 214 -17.99 36.04 -27.11
CA ALA A 214 -16.91 36.34 -26.16
C ALA A 214 -16.82 37.84 -25.80
N SER A 215 -17.61 38.68 -26.47
CA SER A 215 -17.62 40.14 -26.29
C SER A 215 -19.03 40.62 -25.93
N PRO A 216 -19.50 40.34 -24.70
CA PRO A 216 -20.81 40.78 -24.23
C PRO A 216 -20.86 42.30 -23.98
N ASP A 217 -21.81 43.00 -24.61
CA ASP A 217 -22.03 44.46 -24.47
C ASP A 217 -22.83 44.83 -23.20
N SER A 218 -23.38 43.83 -22.52
CA SER A 218 -24.19 43.97 -21.31
C SER A 218 -23.80 42.91 -20.28
N LYS A 219 -24.31 43.03 -19.04
CA LYS A 219 -24.04 42.06 -17.96
C LYS A 219 -24.38 40.62 -18.34
N LEU A 220 -25.47 40.45 -19.09
CA LEU A 220 -25.83 39.24 -19.79
C LEU A 220 -26.13 39.61 -21.25
N HIS A 221 -25.41 39.06 -22.21
CA HIS A 221 -25.60 39.27 -23.64
C HIS A 221 -25.86 37.94 -24.33
N VAL A 222 -27.02 37.78 -24.96
CA VAL A 222 -27.36 36.63 -25.80
C VAL A 222 -27.20 37.04 -27.25
N TYR A 223 -26.29 36.37 -27.95
CA TYR A 223 -25.99 36.56 -29.36
C TYR A 223 -26.38 35.28 -30.11
N GLY A 224 -27.18 35.42 -31.17
CA GLY A 224 -27.73 34.30 -31.94
C GLY A 224 -27.98 34.68 -33.39
#